data_AF-A0AAE1Y8D3-F1
#
_entry.id   AF-A0AAE1Y8D3-F1
#
_cell.length_a   1.000
_cell.length_b   1.000
_cell.length_c   1.000
_cell.angle_alpha   90.00
_cell.angle_beta   90.00
_cell.angle_gamma   90.00
#
_symmetry.space_group_name_H-M   'P 1'
#
loop_
_entity.id
_entity.type
_entity.pdbx_description
1 polymer ?
#
loop_
_entity_poly.entity_id
_entity_poly.type
_entity_poly.pdbx_seq_one_letter_code
_entity_poly.pdbx_strand_id
1 'polypeptide(L)'
;MAMFFHCIYTYCTAFFIFSAFSNGEFQARSTRKFSDDETMTVDPSGYTGFSTIQAAIDSVPSDNKDWISIYVKAGVYNEQVKIPPDKTFIHLKGEGIGKTNVVWGAHNTMLSSATFVSTADNIIVSGITFVNSYNYPPSKNGSPVKPAVAARISGDKSAFYKCSFLGFQDTLLDDAGRHYFKLCNIEGAIDFIFGGGQSIYEKCRILVSAGMLNPGSTGFIVAQARASPDDTGGFVFKQCNVTGNGKTFLGRAWKAYSRAIFYDSFLSDIVVPQGWDAWTYVGHENKITFAEEECEGSGSDKSGRVMWEKDLSPGEMKRFTSNSYIDNEGWIPKLPLNFQD
;
A
#
# COMPACT_ATOMS: atom_id res chain seq x y z
N MET A 1 46.44 40.78 46.38
CA MET A 1 47.71 41.54 46.39
C MET A 1 48.08 41.81 44.95
N ALA A 2 48.10 43.09 44.59
CA ALA A 2 48.30 43.61 43.24
C ALA A 2 49.80 43.69 42.89
N MET A 3 50.11 43.71 41.58
CA MET A 3 51.08 44.56 40.86
C MET A 3 51.35 43.91 39.48
N PHE A 4 50.93 44.48 38.33
CA PHE A 4 51.53 45.61 37.58
C PHE A 4 52.96 45.30 37.08
N PHE A 5 53.44 45.57 35.87
CA PHE A 5 53.04 46.34 34.67
C PHE A 5 54.09 45.98 33.59
N HIS A 6 53.74 45.83 32.31
CA HIS A 6 54.36 46.65 31.24
C HIS A 6 53.70 46.42 29.88
N CYS A 7 53.45 47.55 29.23
CA CYS A 7 52.73 47.78 28.01
C CYS A 7 53.74 48.23 26.94
N ILE A 8 53.73 47.66 25.74
CA ILE A 8 54.25 48.32 24.53
C ILE A 8 53.27 48.05 23.39
N TYR A 9 52.68 49.15 22.90
CA TYR A 9 51.88 49.24 21.68
C TYR A 9 52.77 49.22 20.44
N THR A 10 52.37 48.51 19.38
CA THR A 10 52.65 48.93 18.00
C THR A 10 51.52 48.48 17.07
N TYR A 11 51.12 49.38 16.19
CA TYR A 11 49.92 49.42 15.36
C TYR A 11 49.97 48.56 14.07
N CYS A 12 48.77 48.30 13.54
CA CYS A 12 48.42 48.04 12.12
C CYS A 12 48.78 46.64 11.57
N THR A 13 47.87 45.85 10.99
CA THR A 13 46.80 46.16 10.04
C THR A 13 45.71 45.07 10.12
N ALA A 14 44.44 45.48 9.93
CA ALA A 14 43.31 44.57 9.85
C ALA A 14 43.21 43.98 8.43
N PHE A 15 43.29 42.66 8.31
CA PHE A 15 42.79 41.92 7.14
C PHE A 15 41.55 41.14 7.57
N PHE A 16 40.38 41.65 7.20
CA PHE A 16 39.13 40.90 7.24
C PHE A 16 39.17 39.86 6.11
N ILE A 17 39.40 38.60 6.44
CA ILE A 17 39.10 37.49 5.53
C ILE A 17 37.60 37.20 5.70
N PHE A 18 36.79 37.70 4.77
CA PHE A 18 35.47 37.17 4.50
C PHE A 18 35.64 35.76 3.93
N SER A 19 35.55 34.73 4.77
CA SER A 19 35.32 33.38 4.29
C SER A 19 33.87 33.30 3.83
N ALA A 20 33.67 33.43 2.52
CA ALA A 20 32.41 33.08 1.88
C ALA A 20 32.14 31.59 2.14
N PHE A 21 31.23 31.30 3.07
CA PHE A 21 30.60 29.98 3.11
C PHE A 21 29.77 29.88 1.83
N SER A 22 30.25 29.10 0.87
CA SER A 22 29.47 28.71 -0.28
C SER A 22 28.22 28.01 0.24
N ASN A 23 27.06 28.64 0.01
CA ASN A 23 25.78 27.96 0.06
C ASN A 23 25.90 26.76 -0.88
N GLY A 24 26.07 25.57 -0.31
CA GLY A 24 25.86 24.33 -1.03
C GLY A 24 24.40 24.32 -1.43
N GLU A 25 24.12 24.71 -2.68
CA GLU A 25 22.86 24.44 -3.32
C GLU A 25 22.61 22.95 -3.19
N PHE A 26 21.68 22.58 -2.31
CA PHE A 26 21.06 21.28 -2.31
C PHE A 26 20.28 21.22 -3.63
N GLN A 27 20.94 20.78 -4.70
CA GLN A 27 20.26 20.47 -5.94
C GLN A 27 19.23 19.39 -5.61
N ALA A 28 17.97 19.79 -5.62
CA ALA A 28 16.86 18.86 -5.76
C ALA A 28 17.22 17.96 -6.95
N ARG A 29 17.48 16.67 -6.68
CA ARG A 29 17.55 15.68 -7.75
C ARG A 29 16.22 15.76 -8.48
N SER A 30 16.26 16.40 -9.64
CA SER A 30 15.21 16.38 -10.65
C SER A 30 14.66 14.95 -10.73
N THR A 31 13.34 14.83 -10.73
CA THR A 31 12.61 13.61 -11.09
C THR A 31 13.08 13.18 -12.48
N ARG A 32 14.11 12.33 -12.56
CA ARG A 32 14.58 11.78 -13.82
C ARG A 32 13.39 11.05 -14.43
N LYS A 33 12.84 11.58 -15.53
CA LYS A 33 12.04 10.78 -16.46
C LYS A 33 12.92 9.61 -16.90
N PHE A 34 12.39 8.40 -16.86
CA PHE A 34 13.02 7.23 -17.46
C PHE A 34 13.46 7.59 -18.90
N SER A 35 14.71 7.31 -19.25
CA SER A 35 15.13 7.44 -20.64
C SER A 35 14.50 6.31 -21.48
N ASP A 36 14.30 6.53 -22.77
CA ASP A 36 13.72 5.51 -23.67
C ASP A 36 14.62 4.25 -23.74
N ASP A 37 15.93 4.39 -23.49
CA ASP A 37 16.90 3.28 -23.42
C ASP A 37 16.81 2.44 -22.13
N GLU A 38 16.18 2.95 -21.06
CA GLU A 38 15.98 2.28 -19.76
C GLU A 38 14.60 1.61 -19.63
N THR A 39 13.83 1.59 -20.72
CA THR A 39 12.45 1.06 -20.74
C THR A 39 12.38 -0.28 -21.48
N MET A 40 12.08 -1.34 -20.75
CA MET A 40 11.83 -2.67 -21.30
C MET A 40 10.36 -2.79 -21.68
N THR A 41 10.06 -3.33 -22.86
CA THR A 41 8.67 -3.53 -23.30
C THR A 41 8.26 -4.99 -23.18
N VAL A 42 7.07 -5.22 -22.64
CA VAL A 42 6.37 -6.51 -22.63
C VAL A 42 5.16 -6.42 -23.55
N ASP A 43 5.07 -7.33 -24.50
CA ASP A 43 3.99 -7.44 -25.49
C ASP A 43 3.53 -8.91 -25.61
N PRO A 44 2.28 -9.23 -25.26
CA PRO A 44 1.82 -10.61 -25.23
C PRO A 44 1.64 -11.21 -26.64
N SER A 45 1.66 -10.38 -27.68
CA SER A 45 1.67 -10.83 -29.07
C SER A 45 3.04 -11.39 -29.51
N GLY A 46 4.11 -11.09 -28.77
CA GLY A 46 5.47 -11.54 -29.04
C GLY A 46 6.17 -10.83 -30.20
N TYR A 47 5.59 -9.78 -30.78
CA TYR A 47 6.20 -9.09 -31.93
C TYR A 47 7.44 -8.25 -31.57
N THR A 48 7.50 -7.68 -30.37
CA THR A 48 8.66 -6.90 -29.89
C THR A 48 8.86 -7.03 -28.38
N GLY A 49 10.12 -7.06 -27.93
CA GLY A 49 10.47 -7.13 -26.51
C GLY A 49 10.22 -8.50 -25.87
N PHE A 50 9.80 -8.51 -24.62
CA PHE A 50 9.45 -9.72 -23.87
C PHE A 50 8.00 -10.12 -24.14
N SER A 51 7.70 -11.42 -24.19
CA SER A 51 6.33 -11.91 -24.32
C SER A 51 5.61 -12.11 -22.98
N THR A 52 6.34 -12.14 -21.87
CA THR A 52 5.81 -12.32 -20.50
C THR A 52 6.39 -11.28 -19.56
N ILE A 53 5.64 -10.95 -18.52
CA ILE A 53 6.07 -10.00 -17.49
C ILE A 53 7.21 -10.63 -16.66
N GLN A 54 7.10 -11.92 -16.34
CA GLN A 54 8.14 -12.61 -15.57
C GLN A 54 9.49 -12.59 -16.28
N ALA A 55 9.54 -12.86 -17.59
CA ALA A 55 10.80 -12.85 -18.33
C ALA A 55 11.48 -11.47 -18.34
N ALA A 56 10.70 -10.38 -18.39
CA ALA A 56 11.24 -9.03 -18.26
C ALA A 56 11.85 -8.82 -16.87
N ILE A 57 11.13 -9.18 -15.80
CA ILE A 57 11.65 -9.06 -14.42
C ILE A 57 12.92 -9.91 -14.23
N ASP A 58 12.96 -11.13 -14.75
CA ASP A 58 14.10 -12.03 -14.61
C ASP A 58 15.37 -11.47 -15.26
N SER A 59 15.23 -10.68 -16.32
CA SER A 59 16.34 -10.05 -17.03
C SER A 59 16.89 -8.77 -16.37
N VAL A 60 16.18 -8.19 -15.38
CA VAL A 60 16.74 -7.12 -14.55
C VAL A 60 17.94 -7.68 -13.78
N PRO A 61 19.09 -6.99 -13.72
CA PRO A 61 20.25 -7.46 -12.96
C PRO A 61 19.90 -7.71 -11.48
N SER A 62 20.50 -8.73 -10.88
CA SER A 62 20.42 -8.92 -9.42
C SER A 62 21.12 -7.77 -8.70
N ASP A 63 20.61 -7.43 -7.51
CA ASP A 63 21.03 -6.30 -6.68
C ASP A 63 20.92 -4.92 -7.35
N ASN A 64 20.06 -4.79 -8.37
CA ASN A 64 19.84 -3.56 -9.12
C ASN A 64 19.56 -2.36 -8.19
N LYS A 65 20.21 -1.22 -8.45
CA LYS A 65 20.03 0.04 -7.68
C LYS A 65 19.55 1.22 -8.51
N ASP A 66 19.37 1.02 -9.81
CA ASP A 66 18.91 2.04 -10.75
C ASP A 66 17.47 1.77 -11.13
N TRP A 67 16.66 2.83 -11.27
CA TRP A 67 15.26 2.65 -11.64
C TRP A 67 15.13 2.10 -13.07
N ILE A 68 14.55 0.91 -13.21
CA ILE A 68 14.25 0.29 -14.50
C ILE A 68 12.73 0.30 -14.73
N SER A 69 12.29 0.80 -15.87
CA SER A 69 10.87 0.77 -16.24
C SER A 69 10.57 -0.46 -17.09
N ILE A 70 9.58 -1.25 -16.67
CA ILE A 70 9.02 -2.35 -17.45
C ILE A 70 7.63 -1.90 -17.92
N TYR A 71 7.54 -1.49 -19.18
CA TYR A 71 6.29 -1.11 -19.82
C TYR A 71 5.55 -2.34 -20.34
N VAL A 72 4.36 -2.57 -19.81
CA VAL A 72 3.52 -3.73 -20.11
C VAL A 72 2.34 -3.27 -20.97
N LYS A 73 2.30 -3.70 -22.23
CA LYS A 73 1.20 -3.36 -23.13
C LYS A 73 -0.13 -3.97 -22.67
N ALA A 74 -1.24 -3.39 -23.11
CA ALA A 74 -2.56 -3.94 -22.90
C ALA A 74 -2.66 -5.39 -23.37
N GLY A 75 -3.38 -6.19 -22.59
CA GLY A 75 -3.49 -7.63 -22.79
C GLY A 75 -3.86 -8.36 -21.51
N VAL A 76 -4.04 -9.67 -21.66
CA VAL A 76 -4.27 -10.60 -20.55
C VAL A 76 -3.06 -11.53 -20.44
N TYR A 77 -2.35 -11.42 -19.33
CA TYR A 77 -1.17 -12.19 -19.01
C TYR A 77 -1.57 -13.27 -18.01
N ASN A 78 -1.68 -14.51 -18.50
CA ASN A 78 -2.05 -15.68 -17.69
C ASN A 78 -0.79 -16.30 -17.06
N GLU A 79 -0.23 -15.62 -16.07
CA GLU A 79 1.02 -16.02 -15.40
C GLU A 79 0.99 -15.64 -13.92
N GLN A 80 1.81 -16.31 -13.10
CA GLN A 80 2.18 -15.80 -11.78
C GLN A 80 3.42 -14.92 -11.94
N VAL A 81 3.34 -13.70 -11.46
CA VAL A 81 4.43 -12.72 -11.53
C VAL A 81 5.06 -12.56 -10.16
N LYS A 82 6.39 -12.70 -10.08
CA LYS A 82 7.16 -12.50 -8.87
C LYS A 82 8.31 -11.52 -9.11
N ILE A 83 8.39 -10.52 -8.25
CA ILE A 83 9.57 -9.66 -8.10
C ILE A 83 10.35 -10.15 -6.87
N PRO A 84 11.44 -10.92 -7.07
CA PRO A 84 12.24 -11.48 -5.98
C PRO A 84 13.09 -10.39 -5.30
N PRO A 85 13.56 -10.61 -4.05
CA PRO A 85 14.15 -9.55 -3.21
C PRO A 85 15.37 -8.83 -3.81
N ASP A 86 16.11 -9.51 -4.69
CA ASP A 86 17.30 -8.97 -5.36
C ASP A 86 16.98 -8.07 -6.56
N LYS A 87 15.71 -7.94 -6.96
CA LYS A 87 15.28 -7.15 -8.12
C LYS A 87 14.64 -5.83 -7.67
N THR A 88 15.38 -5.01 -6.94
CA THR A 88 14.91 -3.71 -6.42
C THR A 88 14.85 -2.62 -7.50
N PHE A 89 14.15 -1.50 -7.24
CA PHE A 89 14.07 -0.33 -8.13
C PHE A 89 13.42 -0.63 -9.50
N ILE A 90 12.34 -1.41 -9.51
CA ILE A 90 11.53 -1.67 -10.72
C ILE A 90 10.26 -0.81 -10.70
N HIS A 91 9.99 -0.15 -11.82
CA HIS A 91 8.69 0.43 -12.12
C HIS A 91 7.96 -0.44 -13.15
N LEU A 92 7.01 -1.26 -12.68
CA LEU A 92 6.15 -2.07 -13.53
C LEU A 92 4.92 -1.25 -13.97
N LYS A 93 4.86 -0.86 -15.24
CA LYS A 93 3.91 0.12 -15.76
C LYS A 93 3.02 -0.48 -16.85
N GLY A 94 1.74 -0.68 -16.55
CA GLY A 94 0.74 -1.08 -17.53
C GLY A 94 0.11 0.11 -18.28
N GLU A 95 -0.66 -0.21 -19.32
CA GLU A 95 -1.43 0.78 -20.12
C GLU A 95 -2.72 1.28 -19.46
N GLY A 96 -3.01 0.85 -18.23
CA GLY A 96 -4.12 1.33 -17.42
C GLY A 96 -4.98 0.21 -16.86
N ILE A 97 -5.73 0.54 -15.79
CA ILE A 97 -6.70 -0.34 -15.15
C ILE A 97 -7.64 -0.95 -16.18
N GLY A 98 -7.77 -2.28 -16.15
CA GLY A 98 -8.65 -3.06 -17.03
C GLY A 98 -8.08 -3.30 -18.43
N LYS A 99 -7.04 -2.57 -18.84
CA LYS A 99 -6.36 -2.77 -20.13
C LYS A 99 -5.22 -3.79 -20.01
N THR A 100 -4.40 -3.66 -18.97
CA THR A 100 -3.31 -4.59 -18.66
C THR A 100 -3.72 -5.46 -17.47
N ASN A 101 -3.94 -6.75 -17.70
CA ASN A 101 -4.47 -7.67 -16.69
C ASN A 101 -3.51 -8.84 -16.49
N VAL A 102 -3.10 -9.08 -15.25
CA VAL A 102 -2.35 -10.28 -14.83
C VAL A 102 -3.32 -11.19 -14.08
N VAL A 103 -3.47 -12.42 -14.55
CA VAL A 103 -4.53 -13.33 -14.11
C VAL A 103 -3.95 -14.69 -13.78
N TRP A 104 -4.27 -15.18 -12.58
CA TRP A 104 -3.95 -16.54 -12.17
C TRP A 104 -5.03 -17.10 -11.23
N GLY A 105 -5.19 -18.43 -11.19
CA GLY A 105 -6.28 -19.10 -10.47
C GLY A 105 -5.83 -20.03 -9.34
N ALA A 106 -4.66 -19.77 -8.74
CA ALA A 106 -4.19 -20.56 -7.60
C ALA A 106 -4.94 -20.21 -6.31
N HIS A 107 -5.03 -21.16 -5.37
CA HIS A 107 -5.86 -21.07 -4.16
C HIS A 107 -5.33 -21.97 -3.03
N ASN A 108 -6.09 -22.09 -1.94
CA ASN A 108 -5.83 -22.91 -0.73
C ASN A 108 -4.72 -22.42 0.21
N THR A 109 -3.64 -21.82 -0.29
CA THR A 109 -2.58 -21.27 0.59
C THR A 109 -2.32 -19.80 0.29
N MET A 110 -2.15 -19.00 1.34
CA MET A 110 -1.85 -17.56 1.19
C MET A 110 -0.53 -17.32 0.43
N LEU A 111 0.48 -18.16 0.68
CA LEU A 111 1.84 -17.95 0.15
C LEU A 111 1.99 -18.36 -1.31
N SER A 112 1.25 -19.38 -1.78
CA SER A 112 1.38 -19.89 -3.15
C SER A 112 0.23 -19.48 -4.08
N SER A 113 -0.86 -18.91 -3.56
CA SER A 113 -2.03 -18.53 -4.37
C SER A 113 -1.89 -17.20 -5.09
N ALA A 114 -0.95 -16.36 -4.67
CA ALA A 114 -0.80 -15.00 -5.19
C ALA A 114 -0.55 -14.97 -6.71
N THR A 115 -1.38 -14.21 -7.45
CA THR A 115 -1.16 -13.90 -8.87
C THR A 115 0.07 -13.02 -9.04
N PHE A 116 0.23 -12.00 -8.18
CA PHE A 116 1.41 -11.14 -8.14
C PHE A 116 2.07 -11.19 -6.76
N VAL A 117 3.40 -11.32 -6.74
CA VAL A 117 4.20 -11.32 -5.51
C VAL A 117 5.32 -10.29 -5.65
N SER A 118 5.39 -9.33 -4.72
CA SER A 118 6.56 -8.47 -4.59
C SER A 118 7.21 -8.64 -3.22
N THR A 119 8.46 -9.08 -3.23
CA THR A 119 9.32 -9.22 -2.04
C THR A 119 10.52 -8.27 -2.09
N ALA A 120 10.66 -7.50 -3.16
CA ALA A 120 11.71 -6.51 -3.34
C ALA A 120 11.32 -5.15 -2.79
N ASP A 121 12.30 -4.44 -2.24
CA ASP A 121 12.13 -3.06 -1.81
C ASP A 121 12.15 -2.09 -3.00
N ASN A 122 11.58 -0.89 -2.81
CA ASN A 122 11.57 0.21 -3.78
C ASN A 122 10.93 -0.21 -5.11
N ILE A 123 9.69 -0.68 -5.05
CA ILE A 123 8.92 -1.08 -6.23
C ILE A 123 7.81 -0.08 -6.52
N ILE A 124 7.63 0.25 -7.79
CA ILE A 124 6.45 0.99 -8.25
C ILE A 124 5.66 0.09 -9.17
N VAL A 125 4.35 0.01 -8.96
CA VAL A 125 3.43 -0.58 -9.91
C VAL A 125 2.37 0.44 -10.27
N SER A 126 2.10 0.60 -11.57
CA SER A 126 1.05 1.52 -12.00
C SER A 126 0.27 1.03 -13.20
N GLY A 127 -1.04 1.25 -13.22
CA GLY A 127 -1.86 0.98 -14.41
C GLY A 127 -2.05 -0.49 -14.73
N ILE A 128 -1.99 -1.38 -13.73
CA ILE A 128 -2.15 -2.84 -13.90
C ILE A 128 -3.30 -3.34 -13.02
N THR A 129 -4.07 -4.28 -13.56
CA THR A 129 -5.05 -5.08 -12.81
C THR A 129 -4.45 -6.45 -12.47
N PHE A 130 -4.44 -6.81 -11.19
CA PHE A 130 -4.11 -8.15 -10.73
C PHE A 130 -5.40 -8.87 -10.34
N VAL A 131 -5.61 -10.06 -10.89
CA VAL A 131 -6.83 -10.86 -10.67
C VAL A 131 -6.44 -12.23 -10.15
N ASN A 132 -7.03 -12.64 -9.03
CA ASN A 132 -7.12 -14.06 -8.72
C ASN A 132 -8.45 -14.62 -9.22
N SER A 133 -8.41 -15.38 -10.32
CA SER A 133 -9.59 -15.90 -10.99
C SER A 133 -10.22 -17.11 -10.30
N TYR A 134 -9.62 -17.65 -9.23
CA TYR A 134 -10.17 -18.82 -8.55
C TYR A 134 -11.56 -18.58 -7.96
N ASN A 135 -11.79 -17.40 -7.37
CA ASN A 135 -13.08 -16.98 -6.82
C ASN A 135 -13.75 -15.84 -7.61
N TYR A 136 -13.10 -15.33 -8.66
CA TYR A 136 -13.50 -14.07 -9.32
C TYR A 136 -13.88 -14.27 -10.80
N PRO A 137 -14.95 -13.62 -11.31
CA PRO A 137 -15.93 -12.85 -10.55
C PRO A 137 -16.86 -13.78 -9.73
N PRO A 138 -17.20 -13.42 -8.48
CA PRO A 138 -17.95 -14.31 -7.59
C PRO A 138 -19.35 -14.67 -8.12
N SER A 139 -19.98 -13.76 -8.86
CA SER A 139 -21.30 -13.98 -9.46
C SER A 139 -21.36 -15.06 -10.53
N LYS A 140 -20.21 -15.50 -11.05
CA LYS A 140 -20.10 -16.54 -12.09
C LYS A 140 -19.36 -17.78 -11.59
N ASN A 141 -19.06 -17.85 -10.31
CA ASN A 141 -18.21 -18.88 -9.74
C ASN A 141 -19.01 -19.86 -8.88
N GLY A 142 -18.99 -21.14 -9.26
CA GLY A 142 -19.63 -22.22 -8.50
C GLY A 142 -18.68 -22.96 -7.57
N SER A 143 -17.40 -22.58 -7.52
CA SER A 143 -16.39 -23.22 -6.68
C SER A 143 -16.62 -22.90 -5.20
N PRO A 144 -16.27 -23.81 -4.27
CA PRO A 144 -16.21 -23.46 -2.86
C PRO A 144 -15.26 -22.28 -2.65
N VAL A 145 -15.68 -21.32 -1.84
CA VAL A 145 -14.83 -20.18 -1.48
C VAL A 145 -13.59 -20.69 -0.75
N LYS A 146 -12.41 -20.30 -1.24
CA LYS A 146 -11.10 -20.56 -0.63
C LYS A 146 -10.25 -19.29 -0.59
N PRO A 147 -9.26 -19.18 0.31
CA PRO A 147 -8.21 -18.17 0.18
C PRO A 147 -7.58 -18.18 -1.22
N ALA A 148 -7.60 -17.02 -1.88
CA ALA A 148 -7.08 -16.87 -3.24
C ALA A 148 -6.58 -15.44 -3.47
N VAL A 149 -5.26 -15.26 -3.34
CA VAL A 149 -4.61 -13.95 -3.31
C VAL A 149 -4.40 -13.39 -4.72
N ALA A 150 -4.81 -12.15 -4.96
CA ALA A 150 -4.51 -11.43 -6.19
C ALA A 150 -3.11 -10.80 -6.14
N ALA A 151 -2.74 -10.23 -5.00
CA ALA A 151 -1.39 -9.71 -4.79
C ALA A 151 -0.89 -9.91 -3.35
N ARG A 152 0.39 -10.26 -3.23
CA ARG A 152 1.12 -10.30 -1.97
C ARG A 152 2.32 -9.35 -2.00
N ILE A 153 2.37 -8.40 -1.08
CA ILE A 153 3.42 -7.37 -1.03
C ILE A 153 4.12 -7.44 0.32
N SER A 154 5.44 -7.57 0.31
CA SER A 154 6.26 -7.69 1.54
C SER A 154 7.57 -6.88 1.51
N GLY A 155 7.91 -6.28 0.36
CA GLY A 155 9.10 -5.46 0.20
C GLY A 155 8.82 -3.99 0.55
N ASP A 156 9.75 -3.37 1.26
CA ASP A 156 9.59 -2.03 1.84
C ASP A 156 9.60 -0.93 0.76
N LYS A 157 8.90 0.18 1.03
CA LYS A 157 8.82 1.36 0.14
C LYS A 157 8.24 1.03 -1.23
N SER A 158 7.17 0.25 -1.25
CA SER A 158 6.44 -0.08 -2.49
C SER A 158 5.25 0.85 -2.70
N ALA A 159 5.07 1.34 -3.91
CA ALA A 159 3.94 2.20 -4.28
C ALA A 159 3.11 1.61 -5.42
N PHE A 160 1.79 1.67 -5.26
CA PHE A 160 0.81 1.20 -6.23
C PHE A 160 -0.09 2.37 -6.61
N TYR A 161 -0.16 2.68 -7.90
CA TYR A 161 -0.87 3.85 -8.38
C TYR A 161 -1.78 3.52 -9.56
N LYS A 162 -3.07 3.81 -9.44
CA LYS A 162 -4.06 3.44 -10.46
C LYS A 162 -3.93 1.94 -10.80
N CYS A 163 -3.91 1.09 -9.78
CA CYS A 163 -3.92 -0.37 -9.91
C CYS A 163 -5.26 -0.94 -9.46
N SER A 164 -5.59 -2.14 -9.91
CA SER A 164 -6.75 -2.90 -9.41
C SER A 164 -6.31 -4.24 -8.85
N PHE A 165 -6.90 -4.63 -7.72
CA PHE A 165 -6.70 -5.94 -7.10
C PHE A 165 -8.07 -6.61 -6.95
N LEU A 166 -8.30 -7.67 -7.72
CA LEU A 166 -9.61 -8.28 -7.86
C LEU A 166 -9.57 -9.73 -7.37
N GLY A 167 -10.42 -10.04 -6.39
CA GLY A 167 -10.50 -11.34 -5.75
C GLY A 167 -11.80 -11.47 -4.95
N PHE A 168 -11.80 -12.35 -3.94
CA PHE A 168 -12.99 -12.57 -3.11
C PHE A 168 -12.63 -12.77 -1.64
N GLN A 169 -12.11 -13.95 -1.28
CA GLN A 169 -11.47 -14.16 0.02
C GLN A 169 -9.97 -13.93 -0.13
N ASP A 170 -9.39 -13.12 0.76
CA ASP A 170 -7.95 -12.86 0.86
C ASP A 170 -7.36 -12.17 -0.40
N THR A 171 -8.04 -11.17 -0.98
CA THR A 171 -7.62 -10.52 -2.25
C THR A 171 -6.22 -9.90 -2.20
N LEU A 172 -5.93 -9.05 -1.22
CA LEU A 172 -4.68 -8.30 -1.11
C LEU A 172 -3.99 -8.62 0.22
N LEU A 173 -2.90 -9.38 0.14
CA LEU A 173 -1.99 -9.64 1.25
C LEU A 173 -0.93 -8.54 1.31
N ASP A 174 -1.24 -7.48 2.05
CA ASP A 174 -0.33 -6.40 2.43
C ASP A 174 0.51 -6.86 3.65
N ASP A 175 1.48 -7.73 3.36
CA ASP A 175 2.14 -8.64 4.30
C ASP A 175 3.06 -7.92 5.31
N ALA A 176 4.02 -7.13 4.81
CA ALA A 176 5.05 -6.48 5.60
C ALA A 176 5.68 -5.31 4.84
N GLY A 177 6.36 -4.40 5.55
CA GLY A 177 6.99 -3.22 4.94
C GLY A 177 6.03 -2.03 4.83
N ARG A 178 6.52 -0.93 4.24
CA ARG A 178 5.77 0.31 4.09
C ARG A 178 5.26 0.48 2.69
N HIS A 179 3.95 0.68 2.55
CA HIS A 179 3.31 0.76 1.24
C HIS A 179 2.42 1.98 1.07
N TYR A 180 2.36 2.47 -0.16
CA TYR A 180 1.44 3.53 -0.56
C TYR A 180 0.57 3.09 -1.71
N PHE A 181 -0.73 2.93 -1.46
CA PHE A 181 -1.73 2.62 -2.47
C PHE A 181 -2.52 3.89 -2.77
N LYS A 182 -2.47 4.38 -4.01
CA LYS A 182 -3.16 5.63 -4.39
C LYS A 182 -4.02 5.44 -5.63
N LEU A 183 -5.28 5.87 -5.56
CA LEU A 183 -6.26 5.73 -6.65
C LEU A 183 -6.42 4.27 -7.12
N CYS A 184 -6.26 3.31 -6.22
CA CYS A 184 -6.42 1.89 -6.52
C CYS A 184 -7.87 1.44 -6.36
N ASN A 185 -8.24 0.36 -7.06
CA ASN A 185 -9.46 -0.40 -6.76
C ASN A 185 -9.08 -1.69 -6.04
N ILE A 186 -9.75 -2.00 -4.95
CA ILE A 186 -9.59 -3.29 -4.27
C ILE A 186 -10.97 -3.91 -4.09
N GLU A 187 -11.17 -5.13 -4.61
CA GLU A 187 -12.45 -5.84 -4.55
C GLU A 187 -12.33 -7.16 -3.79
N GLY A 188 -13.29 -7.42 -2.89
CA GLY A 188 -13.42 -8.72 -2.22
C GLY A 188 -14.56 -8.75 -1.21
N ALA A 189 -14.59 -9.80 -0.39
CA ALA A 189 -15.67 -10.05 0.58
C ALA A 189 -15.16 -10.47 1.97
N ILE A 190 -14.19 -11.39 2.07
CA ILE A 190 -13.70 -11.90 3.36
C ILE A 190 -12.23 -11.56 3.48
N ASP A 191 -11.87 -10.83 4.54
CA ASP A 191 -10.49 -10.44 4.89
C ASP A 191 -9.70 -9.92 3.68
N PHE A 192 -10.36 -9.19 2.78
CA PHE A 192 -9.81 -9.03 1.45
C PHE A 192 -8.68 -7.99 1.36
N ILE A 193 -8.46 -7.23 2.44
CA ILE A 193 -7.24 -6.46 2.69
C ILE A 193 -6.67 -6.93 4.03
N PHE A 194 -5.57 -7.67 4.01
CA PHE A 194 -5.05 -8.33 5.20
C PHE A 194 -3.53 -8.37 5.21
N GLY A 195 -2.93 -8.58 6.39
CA GLY A 195 -1.47 -8.60 6.57
C GLY A 195 -0.97 -7.63 7.65
N GLY A 196 0.35 -7.55 7.79
CA GLY A 196 1.05 -6.79 8.83
C GLY A 196 1.69 -5.48 8.35
N GLY A 197 1.52 -5.11 7.07
CA GLY A 197 2.11 -3.92 6.48
C GLY A 197 1.77 -2.61 7.22
N GLN A 198 2.62 -1.61 7.00
CA GLN A 198 2.40 -0.23 7.42
C GLN A 198 2.02 0.61 6.21
N SER A 199 0.72 0.86 6.02
CA SER A 199 0.22 1.27 4.70
C SER A 199 -0.77 2.41 4.76
N ILE A 200 -0.69 3.31 3.77
CA ILE A 200 -1.74 4.28 3.47
C ILE A 200 -2.41 3.87 2.15
N TYR A 201 -3.71 3.71 2.21
CA TYR A 201 -4.63 3.58 1.08
C TYR A 201 -5.30 4.95 0.89
N GLU A 202 -4.84 5.72 -0.09
CA GLU A 202 -5.33 7.09 -0.33
C GLU A 202 -6.20 7.15 -1.59
N LYS A 203 -7.41 7.71 -1.47
CA LYS A 203 -8.33 7.88 -2.60
C LYS A 203 -8.64 6.58 -3.34
N CYS A 204 -8.55 5.45 -2.63
CA CYS A 204 -8.83 4.14 -3.18
C CYS A 204 -10.34 3.85 -3.17
N ARG A 205 -10.80 3.09 -4.15
CA ARG A 205 -12.15 2.52 -4.18
C ARG A 205 -12.11 1.13 -3.57
N ILE A 206 -12.83 0.96 -2.48
CA ILE A 206 -12.94 -0.31 -1.75
C ILE A 206 -14.30 -0.90 -2.11
N LEU A 207 -14.29 -1.98 -2.90
CA LEU A 207 -15.46 -2.58 -3.53
C LEU A 207 -15.81 -3.89 -2.82
N VAL A 208 -16.91 -3.87 -2.07
CA VAL A 208 -17.35 -5.00 -1.27
C VAL A 208 -18.28 -5.89 -2.08
N SER A 209 -17.98 -7.18 -2.14
CA SER A 209 -18.76 -8.21 -2.85
C SER A 209 -19.41 -9.21 -1.88
N ALA A 210 -19.66 -8.79 -0.64
CA ALA A 210 -20.22 -9.62 0.43
C ALA A 210 -21.66 -10.12 0.15
N GLY A 211 -22.37 -9.52 -0.79
CA GLY A 211 -23.70 -9.96 -1.21
C GLY A 211 -23.70 -11.29 -1.96
N MET A 212 -22.52 -11.76 -2.38
CA MET A 212 -22.32 -13.06 -3.02
C MET A 212 -21.91 -14.16 -2.02
N LEU A 213 -21.85 -13.84 -0.73
CA LEU A 213 -21.52 -14.80 0.31
C LEU A 213 -22.69 -15.76 0.59
N ASN A 214 -22.35 -16.99 0.97
CA ASN A 214 -23.35 -17.96 1.42
C ASN A 214 -24.05 -17.46 2.70
N PRO A 215 -25.33 -17.82 2.92
CA PRO A 215 -26.04 -17.49 4.16
C PRO A 215 -25.23 -17.87 5.41
N GLY A 216 -25.14 -16.94 6.36
CA GLY A 216 -24.37 -17.12 7.61
C GLY A 216 -22.87 -16.79 7.50
N SER A 217 -22.36 -16.49 6.30
CA SER A 217 -21.02 -15.91 6.14
C SER A 217 -21.04 -14.40 6.33
N THR A 218 -19.91 -13.83 6.72
CA THR A 218 -19.79 -12.41 7.06
C THR A 218 -18.68 -11.76 6.25
N GLY A 219 -18.96 -10.56 5.73
CA GLY A 219 -17.96 -9.75 5.04
C GLY A 219 -17.05 -9.01 6.00
N PHE A 220 -15.76 -8.95 5.66
CA PHE A 220 -14.74 -8.17 6.38
C PHE A 220 -13.84 -7.49 5.36
N ILE A 221 -13.75 -6.16 5.42
CA ILE A 221 -12.83 -5.42 4.55
C ILE A 221 -11.39 -5.67 4.99
N VAL A 222 -11.12 -5.50 6.29
CA VAL A 222 -9.76 -5.54 6.83
C VAL A 222 -9.56 -6.70 7.79
N ALA A 223 -8.41 -7.38 7.69
CA ALA A 223 -7.90 -8.29 8.72
C ALA A 223 -6.42 -8.00 9.02
N GLN A 224 -6.15 -7.04 9.91
CA GLN A 224 -4.79 -6.55 10.13
C GLN A 224 -4.04 -7.38 11.19
N ALA A 225 -2.76 -7.65 10.91
CA ALA A 225 -1.95 -8.68 11.56
C ALA A 225 -0.89 -8.16 12.54
N ARG A 226 -1.02 -6.91 13.01
CA ARG A 226 -0.09 -6.35 13.99
C ARG A 226 -0.14 -7.13 15.30
N ALA A 227 1.01 -7.68 15.70
CA ALA A 227 1.08 -8.68 16.78
C ALA A 227 1.67 -8.15 18.10
N SER A 228 2.27 -6.96 18.11
CA SER A 228 2.90 -6.38 19.29
C SER A 228 2.70 -4.85 19.36
N PRO A 229 2.90 -4.21 20.53
CA PRO A 229 2.84 -2.76 20.64
C PRO A 229 4.01 -2.04 19.94
N ASP A 230 5.15 -2.72 19.77
CA ASP A 230 6.37 -2.15 19.17
C ASP A 230 6.36 -2.21 17.63
N ASP A 231 5.49 -3.04 17.06
CA ASP A 231 5.25 -3.11 15.62
C ASP A 231 4.60 -1.80 15.13
N THR A 232 5.16 -1.20 14.07
CA THR A 232 4.67 0.06 13.49
C THR A 232 3.52 -0.15 12.51
N GLY A 233 3.22 -1.40 12.14
CA GLY A 233 2.20 -1.78 11.18
C GLY A 233 0.80 -1.21 11.47
N GLY A 234 0.00 -1.19 10.43
CA GLY A 234 -1.39 -0.73 10.48
C GLY A 234 -1.81 -0.15 9.14
N PHE A 235 -3.10 -0.30 8.84
CA PHE A 235 -3.68 0.18 7.59
C PHE A 235 -4.47 1.47 7.81
N VAL A 236 -4.18 2.50 7.02
CA VAL A 236 -4.88 3.78 7.06
C VAL A 236 -5.59 3.99 5.72
N PHE A 237 -6.91 4.03 5.75
CA PHE A 237 -7.78 4.31 4.61
C PHE A 237 -8.14 5.79 4.66
N LYS A 238 -7.54 6.57 3.78
CA LYS A 238 -7.66 8.02 3.73
C LYS A 238 -8.39 8.43 2.46
N GLN A 239 -9.49 9.16 2.57
CA GLN A 239 -10.23 9.63 1.38
C GLN A 239 -10.73 8.48 0.50
N CYS A 240 -10.96 7.32 1.10
CA CYS A 240 -11.42 6.14 0.39
C CYS A 240 -12.94 6.18 0.17
N ASN A 241 -13.39 5.44 -0.84
CA ASN A 241 -14.80 5.25 -1.12
C ASN A 241 -15.16 3.77 -0.93
N VAL A 242 -15.85 3.46 0.16
CA VAL A 242 -16.29 2.11 0.53
C VAL A 242 -17.73 1.91 0.08
N THR A 243 -17.91 1.08 -0.95
CA THR A 243 -19.21 0.78 -1.58
C THR A 243 -19.27 -0.68 -1.99
N GLY A 244 -20.42 -1.18 -2.42
CA GLY A 244 -20.56 -2.55 -2.89
C GLY A 244 -21.93 -3.15 -2.57
N ASN A 245 -21.95 -4.46 -2.38
CA ASN A 245 -23.14 -5.23 -2.05
C ASN A 245 -22.93 -6.14 -0.83
N GLY A 246 -24.02 -6.47 -0.15
CA GLY A 246 -24.04 -7.26 1.07
C GLY A 246 -23.51 -6.49 2.29
N LYS A 247 -23.84 -6.99 3.48
CA LYS A 247 -23.41 -6.37 4.73
C LYS A 247 -21.98 -6.78 5.08
N THR A 248 -21.19 -5.83 5.56
CA THR A 248 -19.78 -6.03 5.91
C THR A 248 -19.39 -5.30 7.18
N PHE A 249 -18.41 -5.85 7.88
CA PHE A 249 -17.62 -5.11 8.86
C PHE A 249 -16.49 -4.36 8.15
N LEU A 250 -16.06 -3.23 8.74
CA LEU A 250 -14.86 -2.51 8.35
C LEU A 250 -13.61 -3.34 8.59
N GLY A 251 -13.61 -4.18 9.61
CA GLY A 251 -12.56 -5.18 9.77
C GLY A 251 -12.69 -6.00 11.03
N ARG A 252 -11.78 -6.97 11.14
CA ARG A 252 -11.59 -7.81 12.31
C ARG A 252 -10.13 -7.94 12.70
N ALA A 253 -9.86 -8.18 13.98
CA ALA A 253 -8.50 -8.28 14.49
C ALA A 253 -7.87 -9.65 14.20
N TRP A 254 -7.02 -9.74 13.17
CA TRP A 254 -6.29 -10.99 12.91
C TRP A 254 -5.23 -11.27 13.99
N LYS A 255 -4.62 -10.21 14.54
CA LYS A 255 -3.67 -10.31 15.65
C LYS A 255 -4.00 -9.34 16.78
N ALA A 256 -3.42 -9.62 17.96
CA ALA A 256 -3.80 -9.00 19.23
C ALA A 256 -3.66 -7.47 19.29
N TYR A 257 -2.83 -6.87 18.42
CA TYR A 257 -2.55 -5.44 18.37
C TYR A 257 -2.99 -4.82 17.04
N SER A 258 -3.93 -5.49 16.36
CA SER A 258 -4.46 -5.12 15.04
C SER A 258 -4.79 -3.63 14.97
N ARG A 259 -4.38 -2.99 13.88
CA ARG A 259 -4.56 -1.54 13.67
C ARG A 259 -5.13 -1.23 12.28
N ALA A 260 -6.30 -0.61 12.25
CA ALA A 260 -6.96 -0.16 11.03
C ALA A 260 -7.69 1.17 11.31
N ILE A 261 -7.50 2.15 10.44
CA ILE A 261 -8.05 3.50 10.61
C ILE A 261 -8.73 3.91 9.32
N PHE A 262 -9.98 4.34 9.39
CA PHE A 262 -10.66 5.02 8.29
C PHE A 262 -10.75 6.52 8.62
N TYR A 263 -10.29 7.35 7.69
CA TYR A 263 -10.23 8.79 7.87
C TYR A 263 -10.75 9.51 6.62
N ASP A 264 -11.62 10.50 6.80
CA ASP A 264 -12.16 11.34 5.73
C ASP A 264 -12.67 10.48 4.56
N SER A 265 -13.34 9.37 4.86
CA SER A 265 -13.73 8.34 3.88
C SER A 265 -15.24 8.18 3.80
N PHE A 266 -15.76 7.92 2.60
CA PHE A 266 -17.17 7.62 2.40
C PHE A 266 -17.45 6.15 2.70
N LEU A 267 -18.42 5.88 3.57
CA LEU A 267 -18.90 4.56 3.96
C LEU A 267 -20.38 4.42 3.57
N SER A 268 -20.68 3.55 2.60
CA SER A 268 -22.08 3.28 2.22
C SER A 268 -22.82 2.44 3.27
N ASP A 269 -24.14 2.34 3.15
CA ASP A 269 -25.03 1.58 4.05
C ASP A 269 -24.75 0.07 4.14
N ILE A 270 -23.74 -0.44 3.44
CA ILE A 270 -23.29 -1.83 3.54
C ILE A 270 -22.54 -2.10 4.85
N VAL A 271 -21.97 -1.06 5.48
CA VAL A 271 -21.26 -1.20 6.75
C VAL A 271 -22.28 -1.49 7.85
N VAL A 272 -22.04 -2.56 8.62
CA VAL A 272 -22.91 -2.93 9.75
C VAL A 272 -22.73 -1.94 10.91
N PRO A 273 -23.78 -1.67 11.71
CA PRO A 273 -23.71 -0.70 12.81
C PRO A 273 -22.55 -0.93 13.78
N GLN A 274 -22.23 -2.19 14.08
CA GLN A 274 -21.13 -2.60 14.96
C GLN A 274 -19.76 -2.10 14.45
N GLY A 275 -19.59 -1.98 13.13
CA GLY A 275 -18.36 -1.55 12.44
C GLY A 275 -17.24 -2.59 12.48
N TRP A 276 -16.91 -3.12 13.66
CA TRP A 276 -15.70 -3.89 13.91
C TRP A 276 -15.96 -5.19 14.68
N ASP A 277 -15.06 -6.16 14.51
CA ASP A 277 -15.08 -7.44 15.22
C ASP A 277 -13.71 -7.73 15.88
N ALA A 278 -13.70 -8.06 17.17
CA ALA A 278 -12.47 -8.43 17.88
C ALA A 278 -11.98 -9.85 17.53
N TRP A 279 -12.79 -10.61 16.79
CA TRP A 279 -12.58 -11.99 16.42
C TRP A 279 -12.30 -12.89 17.64
N THR A 280 -11.09 -13.44 17.76
CA THR A 280 -10.70 -14.30 18.89
C THR A 280 -10.10 -13.52 20.07
N TYR A 281 -10.03 -12.19 19.98
CA TYR A 281 -9.48 -11.31 21.01
C TYR A 281 -10.56 -10.58 21.84
N VAL A 282 -11.76 -11.17 21.94
CA VAL A 282 -12.81 -10.68 22.86
C VAL A 282 -12.28 -10.66 24.30
N GLY A 283 -12.46 -9.54 24.99
CA GLY A 283 -11.90 -9.26 26.31
C GLY A 283 -10.46 -8.71 26.30
N HIS A 284 -9.85 -8.53 25.12
CA HIS A 284 -8.52 -7.96 24.92
C HIS A 284 -8.52 -6.77 23.93
N GLU A 285 -9.69 -6.18 23.71
CA GLU A 285 -9.91 -5.10 22.74
C GLU A 285 -9.17 -3.82 23.11
N ASN A 286 -8.75 -3.68 24.38
CA ASN A 286 -7.93 -2.57 24.83
C ASN A 286 -6.59 -2.44 24.08
N LYS A 287 -6.10 -3.55 23.48
CA LYS A 287 -4.86 -3.62 22.67
C LYS A 287 -5.07 -3.32 21.17
N ILE A 288 -6.30 -3.45 20.68
CA ILE A 288 -6.67 -3.22 19.28
C ILE A 288 -6.77 -1.70 19.04
N THR A 289 -6.37 -1.24 17.85
CA THR A 289 -6.53 0.15 17.42
C THR A 289 -7.38 0.23 16.16
N PHE A 290 -8.69 0.16 16.34
CA PHE A 290 -9.67 0.42 15.28
C PHE A 290 -10.34 1.75 15.52
N ALA A 291 -10.37 2.61 14.50
CA ALA A 291 -10.89 3.96 14.63
C ALA A 291 -11.44 4.47 13.28
N GLU A 292 -12.52 5.24 13.37
CA GLU A 292 -13.08 6.03 12.27
C GLU A 292 -13.14 7.50 12.68
N GLU A 293 -12.73 8.41 11.80
CA GLU A 293 -12.81 9.86 12.03
C GLU A 293 -13.10 10.61 10.72
N GLU A 294 -13.96 11.63 10.79
CA GLU A 294 -14.38 12.42 9.61
C GLU A 294 -14.98 11.58 8.46
N CYS A 295 -15.42 10.35 8.72
CA CYS A 295 -16.12 9.53 7.74
C CYS A 295 -17.54 10.06 7.47
N GLU A 296 -17.98 9.91 6.23
CA GLU A 296 -19.33 10.31 5.78
C GLU A 296 -20.09 9.15 5.11
N GLY A 297 -21.35 9.38 4.77
CA GLY A 297 -22.23 8.37 4.18
C GLY A 297 -23.05 7.60 5.22
N SER A 298 -24.07 6.87 4.76
CA SER A 298 -25.03 6.20 5.65
C SER A 298 -24.44 5.06 6.49
N GLY A 299 -23.29 4.51 6.10
CA GLY A 299 -22.55 3.53 6.89
C GLY A 299 -21.65 4.12 7.98
N SER A 300 -21.49 5.45 8.00
CA SER A 300 -20.60 6.15 8.95
C SER A 300 -21.25 6.46 10.31
N ASP A 301 -22.53 6.12 10.51
CA ASP A 301 -23.18 6.32 11.81
C ASP A 301 -22.49 5.48 12.90
N LYS A 302 -21.86 6.17 13.85
CA LYS A 302 -21.12 5.55 14.96
C LYS A 302 -22.02 5.19 16.16
N SER A 303 -23.30 5.55 16.15
CA SER A 303 -24.21 5.34 17.30
C SER A 303 -24.39 3.86 17.71
N GLY A 304 -24.18 2.93 16.77
CA GLY A 304 -24.23 1.49 16.99
C GLY A 304 -22.87 0.78 17.03
N ARG A 305 -21.75 1.53 17.00
CA ARG A 305 -20.41 0.95 16.98
C ARG A 305 -20.10 0.20 18.26
N VAL A 306 -19.19 -0.77 18.16
CA VAL A 306 -18.63 -1.42 19.33
C VAL A 306 -18.04 -0.39 20.31
N MET A 307 -18.33 -0.56 21.60
CA MET A 307 -17.91 0.38 22.65
C MET A 307 -16.38 0.52 22.82
N TRP A 308 -15.61 -0.42 22.28
CA TRP A 308 -14.16 -0.46 22.37
C TRP A 308 -13.45 0.15 21.16
N GLU A 309 -14.18 0.65 20.16
CA GLU A 309 -13.61 1.48 19.09
C GLU A 309 -12.79 2.62 19.71
N LYS A 310 -11.60 2.87 19.18
CA LYS A 310 -10.70 3.89 19.72
C LYS A 310 -11.13 5.27 19.25
N ASP A 311 -11.28 6.16 20.23
CA ASP A 311 -11.30 7.60 20.02
C ASP A 311 -9.86 8.12 20.11
N LEU A 312 -9.27 8.42 18.95
CA LEU A 312 -7.88 8.86 18.85
C LEU A 312 -7.81 10.38 19.00
N SER A 313 -6.82 10.87 19.74
CA SER A 313 -6.63 12.33 19.84
C SER A 313 -6.32 12.94 18.45
N PRO A 314 -6.61 14.24 18.23
CA PRO A 314 -6.27 14.90 16.97
C PRO A 314 -4.79 14.77 16.58
N GLY A 315 -3.89 14.72 17.56
CA GLY A 315 -2.46 14.51 17.33
C GLY A 315 -2.13 13.09 16.85
N GLU A 316 -2.76 12.07 17.43
CA GLU A 316 -2.62 10.68 16.98
C GLU A 316 -3.21 10.47 15.59
N MET A 317 -4.42 11.00 15.34
CA MET A 317 -5.06 10.92 14.04
C MET A 317 -4.18 11.57 12.97
N LYS A 318 -3.70 12.79 13.20
CA LYS A 318 -2.76 13.49 12.30
C LYS A 318 -1.48 12.70 12.04
N ARG A 319 -0.96 12.00 13.05
CA ARG A 319 0.24 11.15 12.90
C ARG A 319 -0.02 10.00 11.93
N PHE A 320 -1.18 9.34 11.99
CA PHE A 320 -1.54 8.23 11.11
C PHE A 320 -1.90 8.69 9.69
N THR A 321 -2.56 9.84 9.54
CA THR A 321 -3.09 10.31 8.25
C THR A 321 -2.10 11.17 7.46
N SER A 322 -0.98 11.58 8.08
CA SER A 322 0.15 12.21 7.42
C SER A 322 0.97 11.20 6.61
N ASN A 323 1.51 11.61 5.46
CA ASN A 323 2.41 10.74 4.67
C ASN A 323 3.62 10.27 5.48
N SER A 324 4.07 11.05 6.47
CA SER A 324 5.18 10.65 7.35
C SER A 324 4.90 9.36 8.11
N TYR A 325 3.65 8.93 8.27
CA TYR A 325 3.35 7.60 8.82
C TYR A 325 4.13 6.50 8.09
N ILE A 326 4.14 6.53 6.75
CA ILE A 326 4.86 5.57 5.91
C ILE A 326 6.15 6.14 5.30
N ASP A 327 6.36 7.45 5.38
CA ASP A 327 7.38 8.18 4.63
C ASP A 327 8.20 9.16 5.50
N ASN A 328 8.74 8.67 6.61
CA ASN A 328 9.59 9.50 7.48
C ASN A 328 10.91 9.93 6.80
N GLU A 329 11.39 9.18 5.80
CA GLU A 329 12.65 9.45 5.08
C GLU A 329 12.45 10.17 3.72
N GLY A 330 11.21 10.48 3.36
CA GLY A 330 10.87 11.15 2.09
C GLY A 330 11.21 10.31 0.85
N TRP A 331 10.93 9.00 0.85
CA TRP A 331 11.03 8.11 -0.30
C TRP A 331 9.90 8.34 -1.32
N ILE A 332 8.68 8.72 -0.91
CA ILE A 332 7.56 8.91 -1.85
C ILE A 332 7.83 10.06 -2.84
N PRO A 333 8.27 11.27 -2.42
CA PRO A 333 8.61 12.36 -3.34
C PRO A 333 9.79 12.07 -4.26
N LYS A 334 10.60 11.05 -3.96
CA LYS A 334 11.78 10.64 -4.75
C LYS A 334 11.46 9.56 -5.78
N LEU A 335 10.25 9.00 -5.77
CA LEU A 335 9.84 8.01 -6.75
C LEU A 335 9.81 8.65 -8.14
N PRO A 336 10.22 7.94 -9.21
CA PRO A 336 10.06 8.38 -10.61
C PRO A 336 8.60 8.28 -11.08
N LEU A 337 7.65 8.73 -10.26
CA LEU A 337 6.22 8.74 -10.54
C LEU A 337 5.61 10.06 -10.04
N ASN A 338 4.84 10.74 -10.89
CA ASN A 338 4.07 11.90 -10.47
C ASN A 338 2.68 11.46 -9.97
N PHE A 339 2.46 11.50 -8.65
CA PHE A 339 1.18 11.16 -8.04
C PHE A 339 0.13 12.28 -8.12
N GLN A 340 0.42 13.41 -8.77
CA GLN A 340 -0.53 14.53 -8.94
C GLN A 340 -1.36 14.47 -10.24
N ASP A 341 -1.01 13.59 -11.17
CA ASP A 341 -1.79 13.35 -12.41
C ASP A 341 -2.89 12.26 -12.20
#